data_AF-A0A966XM60-F1
#
_entry.id   AF-A0A966XM60-F1
#
_cell.length_a   1.000
_cell.length_b   1.000
_cell.length_c   1.000
_cell.angle_alpha   90.00
_cell.angle_beta   90.00
_cell.angle_gamma   90.00
#
_symmetry.space_group_name_H-M   'P 1'
#
loop_
_entity.id
_entity.type
_entity.pdbx_description
1 polymer ?
#
loop_
_entity_poly.entity_id
_entity_poly.type
_entity_poly.pdbx_seq_one_letter_code
_entity_poly.pdbx_strand_id
1 'polypeptide(L)'
;MSNTLKKENSVYLQQHANDPIHWKTWSDELLENAKKEQKIIFVSIGYAACHWCHVMHRECFQDTEVANYLNANYVCIKVDREERPDLDSIYQSAHYILSEATGGWPLSSFINPYTQLPIFSGLYFPKEKFLELIQLIDRETKGRLEKISESQANLVNLLNSYQEKQEEQLDLSEIAKLYCEQNDRIYDEQNGGYGSQTKFPQTAKLKLNFYLGRIYHENSEISENVLRKNKETIYSICSKGLNDCISGGFFRYCVDPKWQIPHFEKMLYDNALILDALCDAWVIGNDPLIKDKIFSAIKWLKKELKTDDGKYYSSIDADSNGIEGGYYTFSKDEIEKILTTDELNTFHLQCQSLQIENEDQYFPIERGKHLSEKDRMDLGKIFKKLDDYRWSNKFYPTKNTNIILSWNGMALKAISKAAKIFQEDRFSLLSENLIESILKDNISQLDKDNLCLTNNDKHIFIDDYAFLIDGFIEYLEYRWDDELYSLTLELTNTMIDLFWDHKEGFWFNYRDRDKLLFNPKIVFDESTPSGYAIAIIVLTKLGIIAANSQYLE
;
A
#
# COMPACT_ATOMS: atom_id res chain seq x y z
N MET A 1 -11.64 -0.10 32.93
CA MET A 1 -12.03 -0.41 31.53
C MET A 1 -11.31 -1.69 31.13
N SER A 2 -11.77 -2.40 30.10
CA SER A 2 -11.11 -3.64 29.62
C SER A 2 -10.83 -3.52 28.12
N ASN A 3 -9.83 -4.27 27.63
CA ASN A 3 -9.58 -4.41 26.19
C ASN A 3 -10.80 -5.04 25.49
N THR A 4 -11.19 -4.49 24.35
CA THR A 4 -12.41 -4.89 23.60
C THR A 4 -12.13 -5.49 22.23
N LEU A 5 -10.87 -5.52 21.79
CA LEU A 5 -10.50 -5.89 20.41
C LEU A 5 -10.74 -7.37 20.08
N LYS A 6 -10.95 -8.23 21.08
CA LYS A 6 -11.23 -9.66 20.89
C LYS A 6 -12.49 -9.95 20.05
N LYS A 7 -13.37 -8.96 19.84
CA LYS A 7 -14.59 -9.11 19.05
C LYS A 7 -14.47 -8.58 17.61
N GLU A 8 -13.34 -8.00 17.25
CA GLU A 8 -13.15 -7.37 15.94
C GLU A 8 -12.79 -8.39 14.87
N ASN A 9 -13.12 -8.12 13.61
CA ASN A 9 -12.81 -9.04 12.52
C ASN A 9 -11.39 -8.81 11.95
N SER A 10 -10.83 -7.60 12.10
CA SER A 10 -9.46 -7.28 11.68
C SER A 10 -8.43 -8.21 12.33
N VAL A 11 -7.60 -8.83 11.48
CA VAL A 11 -6.44 -9.60 11.91
C VAL A 11 -5.51 -8.75 12.77
N TYR A 12 -5.25 -7.49 12.36
CA TYR A 12 -4.40 -6.56 13.10
C TYR A 12 -4.97 -6.25 14.48
N LEU A 13 -6.27 -5.92 14.60
CA LEU A 13 -6.87 -5.62 15.90
C LEU A 13 -6.86 -6.85 16.83
N GLN A 14 -7.07 -8.04 16.29
CA GLN A 14 -7.02 -9.29 17.06
C GLN A 14 -5.61 -9.61 17.60
N GLN A 15 -4.53 -9.22 16.90
CA GLN A 15 -3.16 -9.35 17.41
C GLN A 15 -2.97 -8.59 18.74
N HIS A 16 -3.75 -7.53 18.98
CA HIS A 16 -3.70 -6.68 20.17
C HIS A 16 -4.77 -7.02 21.23
N ALA A 17 -5.57 -8.07 21.02
CA ALA A 17 -6.71 -8.40 21.89
C ALA A 17 -6.33 -8.84 23.31
N ASN A 18 -5.10 -9.34 23.48
CA ASN A 18 -4.57 -9.80 24.78
C ASN A 18 -3.58 -8.81 25.41
N ASP A 19 -3.40 -7.63 24.81
CA ASP A 19 -2.50 -6.62 25.36
C ASP A 19 -2.98 -6.15 26.74
N PRO A 20 -2.06 -5.81 27.66
CA PRO A 20 -2.41 -5.20 28.94
C PRO A 20 -3.04 -3.81 28.80
N ILE A 21 -2.88 -3.14 27.66
CA ILE A 21 -3.56 -1.88 27.34
C ILE A 21 -5.05 -2.15 27.07
N HIS A 22 -5.91 -1.28 27.60
CA HIS A 22 -7.36 -1.33 27.39
C HIS A 22 -7.76 -0.77 26.02
N TRP A 23 -7.27 -1.40 24.96
CA TRP A 23 -7.56 -0.99 23.59
C TRP A 23 -9.05 -1.04 23.26
N LYS A 24 -9.48 -0.04 22.50
CA LYS A 24 -10.83 0.08 21.94
C LYS A 24 -10.78 0.50 20.47
N THR A 25 -11.86 0.26 19.75
CA THR A 25 -12.06 0.77 18.40
C THR A 25 -12.60 2.20 18.40
N TRP A 26 -12.36 2.92 17.31
CA TRP A 26 -12.85 4.26 17.10
C TRP A 26 -14.39 4.27 17.05
N SER A 27 -15.04 5.07 17.89
CA SER A 27 -16.50 5.21 17.92
C SER A 27 -16.94 6.53 18.55
N ASP A 28 -18.08 7.06 18.10
CA ASP A 28 -18.68 8.28 18.66
C ASP A 28 -18.87 8.19 20.18
N GLU A 29 -19.33 7.03 20.69
CA GLU A 29 -19.49 6.81 22.12
C GLU A 29 -18.16 6.98 22.87
N LEU A 30 -17.07 6.45 22.32
CA LEU A 30 -15.75 6.54 22.93
C LEU A 30 -15.21 7.97 22.92
N LEU A 31 -15.39 8.70 21.82
CA LEU A 31 -14.98 10.08 21.68
C LEU A 31 -15.74 10.99 22.67
N GLU A 32 -17.05 10.80 22.80
CA GLU A 32 -17.87 11.54 23.75
C GLU A 32 -17.52 11.22 25.21
N ASN A 33 -17.19 9.96 25.52
CA ASN A 33 -16.72 9.59 26.84
C ASN A 33 -15.36 10.22 27.15
N ALA A 34 -14.43 10.27 26.19
CA ALA A 34 -13.13 10.92 26.38
C ALA A 34 -13.26 12.43 26.67
N LYS A 35 -14.20 13.11 25.99
CA LYS A 35 -14.55 14.52 26.29
C LYS A 35 -15.07 14.69 27.71
N LYS A 36 -16.02 13.86 28.14
CA LYS A 36 -16.59 13.90 29.51
C LYS A 36 -15.54 13.64 30.58
N GLU A 37 -14.62 12.72 30.33
CA GLU A 37 -13.52 12.39 31.24
C GLU A 37 -12.38 13.41 31.19
N GLN A 38 -12.39 14.35 30.24
CA GLN A 38 -11.31 15.31 29.98
C GLN A 38 -9.94 14.62 29.79
N LYS A 39 -9.95 13.47 29.09
CA LYS A 39 -8.74 12.67 28.86
C LYS A 39 -8.31 12.73 27.40
N ILE A 40 -7.00 12.81 27.21
CA ILE A 40 -6.39 12.68 25.88
C ILE A 40 -6.69 11.30 25.32
N ILE A 41 -6.92 11.26 24.02
CA ILE A 41 -7.08 10.01 23.29
C ILE A 41 -5.73 9.69 22.65
N PHE A 42 -5.18 8.52 22.96
CA PHE A 42 -4.02 7.97 22.26
C PHE A 42 -4.52 7.07 21.13
N VAL A 43 -4.27 7.48 19.89
CA VAL A 43 -4.62 6.74 18.67
C VAL A 43 -3.35 6.08 18.13
N SER A 44 -3.32 4.75 18.09
CA SER A 44 -2.26 3.96 17.46
C SER A 44 -2.76 3.35 16.15
N ILE A 45 -2.19 3.75 15.02
CA ILE A 45 -2.56 3.29 13.68
C ILE A 45 -1.48 2.39 13.09
N GLY A 46 -1.86 1.26 12.51
CA GLY A 46 -0.97 0.32 11.82
C GLY A 46 -1.75 -0.73 11.04
N TYR A 47 -1.09 -1.81 10.62
CA TYR A 47 -1.67 -2.93 9.86
C TYR A 47 -0.91 -4.23 10.16
N ALA A 48 -1.51 -5.38 9.85
CA ALA A 48 -1.07 -6.69 10.32
C ALA A 48 0.31 -7.13 9.80
N ALA A 49 0.73 -6.69 8.63
CA ALA A 49 2.01 -7.08 8.03
C ALA A 49 3.19 -6.19 8.46
N CYS A 50 2.93 -5.12 9.21
CA CYS A 50 3.88 -4.05 9.52
C CYS A 50 4.97 -4.47 10.50
N HIS A 51 6.24 -4.57 10.07
CA HIS A 51 7.35 -4.94 10.97
C HIS A 51 7.49 -3.99 12.17
N TRP A 52 7.60 -2.68 11.91
CA TRP A 52 7.78 -1.69 12.99
C TRP A 52 6.59 -1.61 13.96
N CYS A 53 5.40 -2.01 13.50
CA CYS A 53 4.23 -2.12 14.36
C CYS A 53 4.40 -3.30 15.34
N HIS A 54 4.96 -4.43 14.89
CA HIS A 54 5.31 -5.55 15.76
C HIS A 54 6.43 -5.20 16.73
N VAL A 55 7.46 -4.45 16.31
CA VAL A 55 8.53 -3.99 17.20
C VAL A 55 7.94 -3.12 18.31
N MET A 56 7.15 -2.10 17.96
CA MET A 56 6.51 -1.22 18.95
C MET A 56 5.53 -1.99 19.86
N HIS A 57 4.82 -2.98 19.32
CA HIS A 57 3.94 -3.85 20.09
C HIS A 57 4.69 -4.60 21.18
N ARG A 58 5.78 -5.30 20.83
CA ARG A 58 6.60 -6.08 21.76
C ARG A 58 7.29 -5.20 22.78
N GLU A 59 7.88 -4.08 22.35
CA GLU A 59 8.67 -3.22 23.25
C GLU A 59 7.82 -2.33 24.16
N CYS A 60 6.69 -1.82 23.67
CA CYS A 60 5.89 -0.81 24.38
C CYS A 60 4.54 -1.35 24.84
N PHE A 61 3.76 -1.94 23.94
CA PHE A 61 2.34 -2.20 24.21
C PHE A 61 2.08 -3.45 25.06
N GLN A 62 3.01 -4.41 25.04
CA GLN A 62 3.01 -5.58 25.93
C GLN A 62 3.66 -5.31 27.29
N ASP A 63 4.34 -4.18 27.44
CA ASP A 63 5.01 -3.82 28.69
C ASP A 63 4.01 -3.33 29.75
N THR A 64 4.08 -3.92 30.94
CA THR A 64 3.09 -3.66 32.00
C THR A 64 3.22 -2.24 32.59
N GLU A 65 4.42 -1.66 32.61
CA GLU A 65 4.63 -0.29 33.11
C GLU A 65 4.00 0.73 32.16
N VAL A 66 4.32 0.60 30.86
CA VAL A 66 3.73 1.44 29.80
C VAL A 66 2.21 1.30 29.79
N ALA A 67 1.70 0.06 29.84
CA ALA A 67 0.26 -0.20 29.80
C ALA A 67 -0.48 0.37 31.00
N ASN A 68 0.05 0.22 32.22
CA ASN A 68 -0.54 0.79 33.42
C ASN A 68 -0.61 2.31 33.33
N TYR A 69 0.44 2.96 32.81
CA TYR A 69 0.45 4.41 32.64
C TYR A 69 -0.56 4.88 31.60
N LEU A 70 -0.61 4.21 30.44
CA LEU A 70 -1.59 4.51 29.39
C LEU A 70 -3.03 4.34 29.90
N ASN A 71 -3.34 3.21 30.51
CA ASN A 71 -4.67 2.89 31.02
C ASN A 71 -5.17 3.86 32.09
N ALA A 72 -4.27 4.46 32.86
CA ALA A 72 -4.61 5.41 33.91
C ALA A 72 -4.91 6.82 33.35
N ASN A 73 -4.16 7.25 32.34
CA ASN A 73 -4.12 8.66 31.93
C ASN A 73 -4.74 8.94 30.55
N TYR A 74 -4.91 7.92 29.70
CA TYR A 74 -5.34 8.06 28.32
C TYR A 74 -6.55 7.18 27.99
N VAL A 75 -7.29 7.59 26.96
CA VAL A 75 -8.23 6.72 26.23
C VAL A 75 -7.48 6.13 25.04
N CYS A 76 -7.22 4.81 25.06
CA CYS A 76 -6.41 4.15 24.04
C CYS A 76 -7.26 3.57 22.91
N ILE A 77 -7.05 4.07 21.68
CA ILE A 77 -7.70 3.61 20.46
C ILE A 77 -6.68 2.91 19.58
N LYS A 78 -7.03 1.72 19.09
CA LYS A 78 -6.27 0.99 18.08
C LYS A 78 -7.02 1.04 16.76
N VAL A 79 -6.32 1.39 15.68
CA VAL A 79 -6.90 1.56 14.34
C VAL A 79 -6.13 0.70 13.35
N ASP A 80 -6.83 -0.17 12.63
CA ASP A 80 -6.32 -0.83 11.44
C ASP A 80 -6.50 0.10 10.25
N ARG A 81 -5.38 0.52 9.62
CA ARG A 81 -5.44 1.39 8.43
C ARG A 81 -6.07 0.71 7.22
N GLU A 82 -6.08 -0.62 7.17
CA GLU A 82 -6.70 -1.36 6.06
C GLU A 82 -8.24 -1.31 6.14
N GLU A 83 -8.80 -1.19 7.35
CA GLU A 83 -10.24 -1.04 7.56
C GLU A 83 -10.67 0.43 7.69
N ARG A 84 -9.78 1.29 8.17
CA ARG A 84 -10.00 2.73 8.40
C ARG A 84 -8.94 3.60 7.72
N PRO A 85 -8.79 3.52 6.39
CA PRO A 85 -7.87 4.38 5.63
C PRO A 85 -8.23 5.87 5.75
N ASP A 86 -9.46 6.20 6.11
CA ASP A 86 -9.90 7.56 6.41
C ASP A 86 -9.23 8.15 7.64
N LEU A 87 -9.25 7.42 8.76
CA LEU A 87 -8.58 7.84 9.99
C LEU A 87 -7.06 7.89 9.78
N ASP A 88 -6.53 6.91 9.04
CA ASP A 88 -5.12 6.89 8.65
C ASP A 88 -4.74 8.16 7.88
N SER A 89 -5.43 8.48 6.80
CA SER A 89 -5.14 9.66 5.98
C SER A 89 -5.26 10.97 6.76
N ILE A 90 -6.29 11.13 7.60
CA ILE A 90 -6.47 12.30 8.46
C ILE A 90 -5.26 12.49 9.36
N TYR A 91 -4.83 11.43 10.05
CA TYR A 91 -3.77 11.52 11.05
C TYR A 91 -2.35 11.52 10.45
N GLN A 92 -2.14 10.94 9.26
CA GLN A 92 -0.91 11.11 8.49
C GLN A 92 -0.78 12.54 7.96
N SER A 93 -1.87 13.12 7.46
CA SER A 93 -1.90 14.53 7.04
C SER A 93 -1.61 15.48 8.20
N ALA A 94 -2.24 15.22 9.35
CA ALA A 94 -2.00 16.00 10.57
C ALA A 94 -0.56 15.82 11.08
N HIS A 95 0.02 14.60 10.97
CA HIS A 95 1.43 14.37 11.27
C HIS A 95 2.33 15.26 10.41
N TYR A 96 2.16 15.20 9.08
CA TYR A 96 2.97 15.97 8.14
C TYR A 96 2.92 17.48 8.43
N ILE A 97 1.75 18.03 8.73
CA ILE A 97 1.59 19.46 9.03
C ILE A 97 2.27 19.85 10.34
N LEU A 98 2.27 18.97 11.34
CA LEU A 98 2.85 19.26 12.66
C LEU A 98 4.37 19.05 12.69
N SER A 99 4.88 18.05 11.97
CA SER A 99 6.29 17.64 12.02
C SER A 99 7.12 18.10 10.83
N GLU A 100 6.48 18.56 9.74
CA GLU A 100 7.08 18.76 8.41
C GLU A 100 7.83 17.51 7.91
N ALA A 101 7.45 16.32 8.40
CA ALA A 101 8.07 15.04 8.08
C ALA A 101 7.07 14.09 7.43
N THR A 102 7.60 13.19 6.60
CA THR A 102 6.80 12.14 5.95
C THR A 102 6.15 11.24 6.98
N GLY A 103 4.89 10.89 6.76
CA GLY A 103 4.17 9.89 7.56
C GLY A 103 4.72 8.48 7.39
N GLY A 104 4.19 7.56 8.20
CA GLY A 104 4.56 6.15 8.19
C GLY A 104 3.80 5.37 9.26
N TRP A 105 4.18 4.10 9.47
CA TRP A 105 3.58 3.24 10.49
C TRP A 105 4.66 2.55 11.33
N PRO A 106 4.41 2.29 12.62
CA PRO A 106 3.20 2.63 13.37
C PRO A 106 3.07 4.13 13.59
N LEU A 107 1.85 4.67 13.50
CA LEU A 107 1.56 6.07 13.84
C LEU A 107 1.03 6.17 15.26
N SER A 108 1.63 7.05 16.05
CA SER A 108 1.26 7.35 17.45
C SER A 108 0.78 8.80 17.55
N SER A 109 -0.54 8.98 17.60
CA SER A 109 -1.19 10.30 17.64
C SER A 109 -1.88 10.52 18.99
N PHE A 110 -1.54 11.60 19.69
CA PHE A 110 -2.15 12.00 20.96
C PHE A 110 -3.08 13.17 20.69
N ILE A 111 -4.38 12.90 20.64
CA ILE A 111 -5.38 13.86 20.17
C ILE A 111 -6.17 14.46 21.32
N ASN A 112 -6.51 15.73 21.16
CA ASN A 112 -7.38 16.45 22.06
C ASN A 112 -8.82 15.94 21.92
N PRO A 113 -9.51 15.51 22.99
CA PRO A 113 -10.84 14.93 22.88
C PRO A 113 -11.90 15.94 22.36
N TYR A 114 -11.70 17.24 22.57
CA TYR A 114 -12.67 18.26 22.15
C TYR A 114 -12.62 18.55 20.64
N THR A 115 -11.40 18.68 20.11
CA THR A 115 -11.16 19.05 18.70
C THR A 115 -10.83 17.86 17.82
N GLN A 116 -10.43 16.72 18.39
CA GLN A 116 -9.82 15.56 17.71
C GLN A 116 -8.51 15.85 16.99
N LEU A 117 -7.94 17.04 17.15
CA LEU A 117 -6.65 17.42 16.56
C LEU A 117 -5.48 16.87 17.39
N PRO A 118 -4.39 16.40 16.74
CA PRO A 118 -3.22 15.97 17.47
C PRO A 118 -2.57 17.11 18.25
N ILE A 119 -2.26 16.83 19.51
CA ILE A 119 -1.36 17.61 20.37
C ILE A 119 0.08 17.22 20.04
N PHE A 120 0.30 15.93 19.78
CA PHE A 120 1.56 15.36 19.36
C PHE A 120 1.30 14.21 18.39
N SER A 121 2.19 14.03 17.41
CA SER A 121 2.17 12.89 16.49
C SER A 121 3.60 12.44 16.18
N GLY A 122 3.83 11.13 16.16
CA GLY A 122 5.11 10.53 15.81
C GLY A 122 4.95 9.10 15.34
N LEU A 123 6.03 8.50 14.86
CA LEU A 123 6.01 7.14 14.30
C LEU A 123 6.39 6.09 15.37
N TYR A 124 7.45 5.34 15.12
CA TYR A 124 8.06 4.41 16.05
C TYR A 124 8.79 5.11 17.20
N PHE A 125 8.63 4.59 18.41
CA PHE A 125 9.40 5.01 19.59
C PHE A 125 9.91 3.76 20.34
N PRO A 126 11.21 3.70 20.68
CA PRO A 126 11.72 2.73 21.65
C PRO A 126 11.06 2.92 23.01
N LYS A 127 10.92 1.85 23.80
CA LYS A 127 10.20 1.84 25.10
C LYS A 127 10.52 3.05 25.99
N GLU A 128 11.79 3.31 26.26
CA GLU A 128 12.20 4.38 27.20
C GLU A 128 11.73 5.76 26.72
N LYS A 129 11.89 6.03 25.42
CA LYS A 129 11.46 7.29 24.80
C LYS A 129 9.94 7.41 24.76
N PHE A 130 9.24 6.30 24.52
CA PHE A 130 7.79 6.29 24.55
C PHE A 130 7.24 6.59 25.94
N LEU A 131 7.84 6.02 27.00
CA LEU A 131 7.46 6.29 28.38
C LEU A 131 7.71 7.75 28.79
N GLU A 132 8.87 8.31 28.43
CA GLU A 132 9.18 9.73 28.62
C GLU A 132 8.15 10.63 27.92
N LEU A 133 7.79 10.29 26.67
CA LEU A 133 6.84 11.04 25.87
C LEU A 133 5.44 11.06 26.48
N ILE A 134 4.88 9.90 26.83
CA ILE A 134 3.53 9.83 27.41
C ILE A 134 3.45 10.51 28.77
N GLN A 135 4.54 10.54 29.54
CA GLN A 135 4.61 11.29 30.79
C GLN A 135 4.69 12.81 30.57
N LEU A 136 5.46 13.23 29.56
CA LEU A 136 5.56 14.62 29.17
C LEU A 136 4.21 15.17 28.69
N ILE A 137 3.54 14.45 27.79
CA ILE A 137 2.24 14.87 27.25
C ILE A 137 1.21 15.03 28.37
N ASP A 138 1.09 14.06 29.29
CA ASP A 138 0.17 14.14 30.43
C ASP A 138 0.48 15.39 31.29
N ARG A 139 1.75 15.58 31.65
CA ARG A 139 2.17 16.71 32.49
C ARG A 139 1.88 18.07 31.87
N GLU A 140 2.17 18.26 30.59
CA GLU A 140 2.04 19.57 29.92
C GLU A 140 0.59 19.93 29.59
N THR A 141 -0.29 18.94 29.45
CA THR A 141 -1.69 19.12 29.03
C THR A 141 -2.69 19.12 30.18
N LYS A 142 -2.28 18.65 31.36
CA LYS A 142 -3.13 18.55 32.56
C LYS A 142 -3.84 19.86 32.90
N GLY A 143 -5.17 19.83 32.90
CA GLY A 143 -6.03 21.00 33.18
C GLY A 143 -5.97 22.10 32.13
N ARG A 144 -5.42 21.84 30.94
CA ARG A 144 -5.21 22.84 29.87
C ARG A 144 -5.82 22.44 28.52
N LEU A 145 -6.50 21.30 28.41
CA LEU A 145 -7.03 20.79 27.14
C LEU A 145 -7.97 21.77 26.43
N GLU A 146 -8.84 22.46 27.17
CA GLU A 146 -9.72 23.49 26.57
C GLU A 146 -8.91 24.66 25.99
N LYS A 147 -7.90 25.15 26.72
CA LYS A 147 -6.99 26.21 26.23
C LYS A 147 -6.18 25.76 25.00
N ILE A 148 -5.75 24.50 24.98
CA ILE A 148 -5.09 23.91 23.80
C ILE A 148 -6.07 23.88 22.62
N SER A 149 -7.35 23.58 22.86
CA SER A 149 -8.40 23.59 21.83
C SER A 149 -8.53 24.96 21.17
N GLU A 150 -8.50 26.04 21.94
CA GLU A 150 -8.53 27.41 21.42
C GLU A 150 -7.34 27.69 20.49
N SER A 151 -6.14 27.24 20.88
CA SER A 151 -4.94 27.41 20.04
C SER A 151 -4.94 26.55 18.78
N GLN A 152 -5.64 25.40 18.82
CA GLN A 152 -5.79 24.47 17.71
C GLN A 152 -6.82 24.92 16.67
N ALA A 153 -7.70 25.88 16.98
CA ALA A 153 -8.71 26.38 16.03
C ALA A 153 -8.08 26.92 14.72
N ASN A 154 -6.89 27.52 14.80
CA ASN A 154 -6.15 28.01 13.64
C ASN A 154 -5.62 26.87 12.74
N LEU A 155 -5.34 25.70 13.32
CA LEU A 155 -4.87 24.53 12.57
C LEU A 155 -5.98 23.92 11.71
N VAL A 156 -7.22 23.92 12.20
CA VAL A 156 -8.41 23.49 11.41
C VAL A 156 -8.56 24.37 10.17
N ASN A 157 -8.45 25.69 10.34
CA ASN A 157 -8.54 26.62 9.22
C ASN A 157 -7.40 26.42 8.22
N LEU A 158 -6.18 26.12 8.69
CA LEU A 158 -5.06 25.80 7.81
C LEU A 158 -5.32 24.51 7.01
N LEU A 159 -5.79 23.45 7.68
CA LEU A 159 -6.17 22.17 7.08
C LEU A 159 -7.22 22.35 5.98
N ASN A 160 -8.25 23.15 6.24
CA ASN A 160 -9.30 23.45 5.27
C ASN A 160 -8.80 24.35 4.12
N SER A 161 -7.97 25.37 4.42
CA SER A 161 -7.46 26.32 3.41
C SER A 161 -6.48 25.70 2.41
N TYR A 162 -5.87 24.55 2.74
CA TYR A 162 -5.02 23.81 1.79
C TYR A 162 -5.82 23.25 0.60
N GLN A 163 -7.15 23.14 0.73
CA GLN A 163 -8.08 22.67 -0.30
C GLN A 163 -8.59 23.81 -1.21
N GLU A 164 -8.59 25.06 -0.71
CA GLU A 164 -9.05 26.25 -1.46
C GLU A 164 -7.88 26.91 -2.22
N LYS A 165 -7.35 26.28 -3.28
CA LYS A 165 -6.46 26.99 -4.23
C LYS A 165 -7.24 27.49 -5.44
N GLN A 166 -6.97 28.74 -5.82
CA GLN A 166 -7.51 29.35 -7.03
C GLN A 166 -7.04 28.60 -8.28
N GLU A 167 -7.97 28.38 -9.20
CA GLU A 167 -7.69 27.90 -10.55
C GLU A 167 -6.83 28.91 -11.30
N GLU A 168 -5.51 28.70 -11.29
CA GLU A 168 -4.66 29.26 -12.33
C GLU A 168 -4.73 28.35 -13.55
N GLN A 169 -4.88 28.97 -14.73
CA GLN A 169 -4.84 28.26 -15.99
C GLN A 169 -3.38 27.86 -16.27
N LEU A 170 -2.99 26.70 -15.76
CA LEU A 170 -1.62 26.21 -15.85
C LEU A 170 -1.38 25.54 -17.21
N ASP A 171 -0.27 25.88 -17.86
CA ASP A 171 0.19 25.18 -19.04
C ASP A 171 0.69 23.78 -18.65
N LEU A 172 -0.04 22.74 -19.07
CA LEU A 172 0.32 21.35 -18.80
C LEU A 172 1.74 21.00 -19.28
N SER A 173 2.21 21.65 -20.35
CA SER A 173 3.56 21.43 -20.86
C SER A 173 4.65 22.00 -19.94
N GLU A 174 4.37 23.13 -19.29
CA GLU A 174 5.24 23.74 -18.27
C GLU A 174 5.23 22.91 -16.98
N ILE A 175 4.06 22.45 -16.54
CA ILE A 175 3.94 21.55 -15.38
C ILE A 175 4.77 20.28 -15.59
N ALA A 176 4.62 19.62 -16.74
CA ALA A 176 5.35 18.40 -17.02
C ALA A 176 6.87 18.64 -17.12
N LYS A 177 7.31 19.79 -17.65
CA LYS A 177 8.73 20.17 -17.62
C LYS A 177 9.24 20.35 -16.19
N LEU A 178 8.54 21.12 -15.35
CA LEU A 178 8.90 21.33 -13.94
C LEU A 178 8.94 20.01 -13.16
N TYR A 179 7.98 19.12 -13.42
CA TYR A 179 7.94 17.79 -12.85
C TYR A 179 9.18 16.95 -13.23
N CYS A 180 9.58 16.96 -14.51
CA CYS A 180 10.80 16.28 -14.96
C CYS A 180 12.05 16.85 -14.28
N GLU A 181 12.18 18.18 -14.21
CA GLU A 181 13.30 18.85 -13.53
C GLU A 181 13.38 18.52 -12.03
N GLN A 182 12.24 18.47 -11.34
CA GLN A 182 12.19 18.06 -9.93
C GLN A 182 12.60 16.60 -9.75
N ASN A 183 12.10 15.71 -10.59
CA ASN A 183 12.45 14.29 -10.56
C ASN A 183 13.94 14.06 -10.83
N ASP A 184 14.54 14.84 -11.73
CA ASP A 184 15.96 14.75 -12.04
C ASP A 184 16.85 15.07 -10.84
N ARG A 185 16.45 16.03 -9.99
CA ARG A 185 17.21 16.42 -8.79
C ARG A 185 17.25 15.33 -7.72
N ILE A 186 16.22 14.50 -7.66
CA ILE A 186 16.08 13.45 -6.63
C ILE A 186 16.36 12.04 -7.16
N TYR A 187 16.69 11.91 -8.45
CA TYR A 187 17.03 10.64 -9.07
C TYR A 187 18.42 10.17 -8.64
N ASP A 188 18.53 8.90 -8.30
CA ASP A 188 19.79 8.25 -7.97
C ASP A 188 20.41 7.65 -9.23
N GLU A 189 21.34 8.38 -9.87
CA GLU A 189 22.04 7.94 -11.08
C GLU A 189 22.92 6.70 -10.85
N GLN A 190 23.28 6.37 -9.60
CA GLN A 190 24.12 5.22 -9.31
C GLN A 190 23.30 3.93 -9.22
N ASN A 191 22.16 3.97 -8.53
CA ASN A 191 21.39 2.78 -8.20
C ASN A 191 20.04 2.68 -8.91
N GLY A 192 19.62 3.73 -9.60
CA GLY A 192 18.27 3.89 -10.13
C GLY A 192 17.23 4.21 -9.05
N GLY A 193 16.09 4.71 -9.49
CA GLY A 193 15.01 5.16 -8.62
C GLY A 193 15.24 6.54 -8.01
N TYR A 194 14.39 6.89 -7.05
CA TYR A 194 14.30 8.24 -6.50
C TYR A 194 14.50 8.22 -4.98
N GLY A 195 15.13 9.26 -4.44
CA GLY A 195 15.50 9.34 -3.02
C GLY A 195 16.88 8.75 -2.73
N SER A 196 17.38 8.94 -1.50
CA SER A 196 18.80 8.75 -1.16
C SER A 196 19.10 7.63 -0.16
N GLN A 197 18.17 7.24 0.72
CA GLN A 197 18.41 6.22 1.75
C GLN A 197 17.55 4.99 1.49
N THR A 198 16.25 5.11 1.70
CA THR A 198 15.26 4.07 1.45
C THR A 198 14.76 4.12 0.00
N LYS A 199 14.50 2.97 -0.60
CA LYS A 199 14.03 2.85 -1.99
C LYS A 199 12.64 2.23 -2.05
N PHE A 200 11.68 3.06 -2.43
CA PHE A 200 10.31 2.64 -2.77
C PHE A 200 10.15 2.51 -4.29
N PRO A 201 9.29 1.59 -4.78
CA PRO A 201 9.00 1.44 -6.21
C PRO A 201 8.49 2.72 -6.88
N GLN A 202 7.71 3.55 -6.17
CA GLN A 202 7.08 4.78 -6.68
C GLN A 202 6.36 4.56 -8.02
N THR A 203 5.51 3.54 -8.08
CA THR A 203 4.86 3.07 -9.31
C THR A 203 4.03 4.14 -10.02
N ALA A 204 3.30 4.99 -9.29
CA ALA A 204 2.55 6.11 -9.88
C ALA A 204 3.47 7.08 -10.65
N LYS A 205 4.64 7.39 -10.09
CA LYS A 205 5.69 8.18 -10.76
C LYS A 205 6.22 7.48 -12.01
N LEU A 206 6.46 6.17 -11.95
CA LEU A 206 6.89 5.40 -13.12
C LEU A 206 5.82 5.41 -14.23
N LYS A 207 4.55 5.23 -13.87
CA LYS A 207 3.41 5.31 -14.81
C LYS A 207 3.36 6.66 -15.52
N LEU A 208 3.46 7.74 -14.76
CA LEU A 208 3.48 9.09 -15.33
C LEU A 208 4.70 9.30 -16.22
N ASN A 209 5.88 8.85 -15.82
CA ASN A 209 7.09 8.98 -16.61
C ASN A 209 7.03 8.19 -17.93
N PHE A 210 6.43 7.00 -17.94
CA PHE A 210 6.15 6.27 -19.18
C PHE A 210 5.13 6.98 -20.08
N TYR A 211 4.14 7.66 -19.49
CA TYR A 211 3.20 8.48 -20.25
C TYR A 211 3.89 9.70 -20.87
N LEU A 212 4.65 10.47 -20.09
CA LEU A 212 5.39 11.64 -20.57
C LEU A 212 6.43 11.27 -21.63
N GLY A 213 7.17 10.18 -21.43
CA GLY A 213 8.14 9.68 -22.40
C GLY A 213 7.51 9.33 -23.75
N ARG A 214 6.25 8.86 -23.78
CA ARG A 214 5.53 8.56 -25.04
C ARG A 214 4.94 9.80 -25.71
N ILE A 215 4.48 10.78 -24.94
CA ILE A 215 3.76 11.95 -25.47
C ILE A 215 4.67 13.07 -25.94
N TYR A 216 5.83 13.27 -25.31
CA TYR A 216 6.77 14.33 -25.68
C TYR A 216 7.50 14.12 -27.03
N HIS A 217 6.93 13.28 -27.90
CA HIS A 217 7.44 12.78 -29.17
C HIS A 217 8.84 12.12 -29.08
N GLU A 218 9.05 11.11 -29.92
CA GLU A 218 10.37 10.56 -30.18
C GLU A 218 11.31 11.72 -30.57
N ASN A 219 12.49 11.81 -29.94
CA ASN A 219 13.58 12.78 -30.20
C ASN A 219 13.61 14.08 -29.37
N SER A 220 12.90 14.21 -28.25
CA SER A 220 13.26 15.22 -27.24
C SER A 220 14.23 14.64 -26.20
N GLU A 221 15.28 15.39 -25.86
CA GLU A 221 16.25 15.01 -24.82
C GLU A 221 15.57 14.70 -23.47
N ILE A 222 14.48 15.42 -23.17
CA ILE A 222 13.65 15.21 -21.98
C ILE A 222 12.99 13.82 -22.02
N SER A 223 12.37 13.43 -23.15
CA SER A 223 11.73 12.12 -23.28
C SER A 223 12.73 10.99 -23.13
N GLU A 224 13.88 11.08 -23.82
CA GLU A 224 14.92 10.06 -23.75
C GLU A 224 15.48 9.89 -22.33
N ASN A 225 15.74 11.00 -21.64
CA ASN A 225 16.25 10.98 -20.28
C ASN A 225 15.23 10.37 -19.29
N VAL A 226 13.96 10.76 -19.38
CA VAL A 226 12.89 10.23 -18.52
C VAL A 226 12.72 8.72 -18.74
N LEU A 227 12.68 8.26 -19.99
CA LEU A 227 12.56 6.84 -20.32
C LEU A 227 13.78 6.03 -19.89
N ARG A 228 15.00 6.56 -20.05
CA ARG A 228 16.23 5.92 -19.56
C ARG A 228 16.17 5.69 -18.06
N LYS A 229 15.88 6.74 -17.28
CA LYS A 229 15.79 6.67 -15.82
C LYS A 229 14.71 5.70 -15.34
N ASN A 230 13.57 5.67 -16.04
CA ASN A 230 12.51 4.71 -15.76
C ASN A 230 12.93 3.27 -16.05
N LYS A 231 13.59 2.99 -17.18
CA LYS A 231 14.11 1.65 -17.50
C LYS A 231 15.14 1.18 -16.47
N GLU A 232 16.06 2.05 -16.05
CA GLU A 232 17.04 1.77 -15.00
C GLU A 232 16.37 1.48 -13.65
N THR A 233 15.33 2.22 -13.29
CA THR A 233 14.55 2.00 -12.07
C THR A 233 13.81 0.65 -12.11
N ILE A 234 13.13 0.34 -13.21
CA ILE A 234 12.45 -0.94 -13.43
C ILE A 234 13.45 -2.11 -13.35
N TYR A 235 14.64 -1.92 -13.91
CA TYR A 235 15.69 -2.92 -13.80
C TYR A 235 16.07 -3.17 -12.34
N SER A 236 16.29 -2.12 -11.54
CA SER A 236 16.56 -2.26 -10.11
C SER A 236 15.43 -2.94 -9.34
N ILE A 237 14.17 -2.65 -9.68
CA ILE A 237 12.99 -3.33 -9.11
C ILE A 237 13.00 -4.84 -9.43
N CYS A 238 13.34 -5.21 -10.67
CA CYS A 238 13.29 -6.60 -11.15
C CYS A 238 14.47 -7.47 -10.73
N SER A 239 15.67 -6.89 -10.63
CA SER A 239 16.92 -7.63 -10.58
C SER A 239 17.66 -7.51 -9.24
N LYS A 240 17.01 -6.96 -8.21
CA LYS A 240 17.64 -6.73 -6.91
C LYS A 240 16.74 -7.23 -5.79
N GLY A 241 17.02 -6.83 -4.56
CA GLY A 241 16.42 -7.41 -3.37
C GLY A 241 14.93 -7.11 -3.16
N LEU A 242 14.35 -6.18 -3.91
CA LEU A 242 12.91 -5.96 -3.90
C LEU A 242 12.14 -7.16 -4.49
N ASN A 243 12.72 -7.86 -5.48
CA ASN A 243 12.11 -9.04 -6.08
C ASN A 243 12.56 -10.30 -5.33
N ASP A 244 11.60 -11.13 -4.89
CA ASP A 244 11.92 -12.47 -4.39
C ASP A 244 12.21 -13.40 -5.57
N CYS A 245 13.49 -13.62 -5.87
CA CYS A 245 13.89 -14.45 -6.99
C CYS A 245 13.52 -15.93 -6.83
N ILE A 246 13.22 -16.39 -5.61
CA ILE A 246 12.93 -17.80 -5.33
C ILE A 246 11.44 -18.10 -5.48
N SER A 247 10.59 -17.38 -4.72
CA SER A 247 9.15 -17.67 -4.68
C SER A 247 8.34 -16.76 -5.62
N GLY A 248 8.96 -15.69 -6.15
CA GLY A 248 8.29 -14.67 -6.94
C GLY A 248 7.60 -13.59 -6.11
N GLY A 249 7.03 -12.61 -6.80
CA GLY A 249 6.45 -11.41 -6.17
C GLY A 249 7.51 -10.44 -5.65
N PHE A 250 7.02 -9.28 -5.23
CA PHE A 250 7.83 -8.15 -4.77
C PHE A 250 7.54 -7.85 -3.31
N PHE A 251 8.60 -7.49 -2.60
CA PHE A 251 8.55 -6.89 -1.29
C PHE A 251 8.17 -5.41 -1.38
N ARG A 252 7.78 -4.82 -0.25
CA ARG A 252 7.25 -3.44 -0.22
C ARG A 252 8.28 -2.38 -0.62
N TYR A 253 9.45 -2.39 -0.02
CA TYR A 253 10.53 -1.43 -0.28
C TYR A 253 11.88 -1.94 0.23
N CYS A 254 12.98 -1.28 -0.14
CA CYS A 254 14.31 -1.58 0.39
C CYS A 254 14.82 -0.49 1.33
N VAL A 255 15.49 -0.88 2.42
CA VAL A 255 16.04 0.05 3.43
C VAL A 255 17.34 0.72 2.99
N ASP A 256 17.96 0.23 1.93
CA ASP A 256 19.23 0.69 1.43
C ASP A 256 19.13 1.28 0.01
N PRO A 257 20.04 2.20 -0.36
CA PRO A 257 19.98 2.87 -1.65
C PRO A 257 20.26 1.92 -2.82
N LYS A 258 20.89 0.78 -2.57
CA LYS A 258 21.27 -0.17 -3.62
C LYS A 258 20.12 -1.11 -3.99
N TRP A 259 18.97 -1.02 -3.32
CA TRP A 259 17.80 -1.92 -3.48
C TRP A 259 18.09 -3.37 -3.10
N GLN A 260 18.85 -3.64 -2.04
CA GLN A 260 19.32 -4.99 -1.74
C GLN A 260 18.61 -5.65 -0.54
N ILE A 261 18.29 -4.89 0.49
CA ILE A 261 17.70 -5.36 1.74
C ILE A 261 16.24 -4.91 1.76
N PRO A 262 15.27 -5.80 1.51
CA PRO A 262 13.87 -5.45 1.58
C PRO A 262 13.39 -5.34 3.04
N HIS A 263 12.32 -4.58 3.25
CA HIS A 263 11.34 -4.93 4.28
C HIS A 263 10.44 -6.02 3.72
N PHE A 264 10.35 -7.15 4.42
CA PHE A 264 9.92 -8.43 3.86
C PHE A 264 8.39 -8.60 3.71
N GLU A 265 7.63 -7.52 3.90
CA GLU A 265 6.20 -7.46 3.64
C GLU A 265 5.92 -7.69 2.16
N LYS A 266 4.91 -8.49 1.84
CA LYS A 266 4.39 -8.61 0.47
C LYS A 266 2.92 -8.25 0.44
N MET A 267 2.63 -7.10 -0.15
CA MET A 267 1.28 -6.55 -0.25
C MET A 267 0.68 -6.82 -1.65
N LEU A 268 -0.64 -7.01 -1.71
CA LEU A 268 -1.37 -7.16 -2.96
C LEU A 268 -1.24 -5.90 -3.83
N TYR A 269 -1.46 -4.71 -3.26
CA TYR A 269 -1.41 -3.47 -4.03
C TYR A 269 0.01 -3.18 -4.58
N ASP A 270 1.07 -3.44 -3.80
CA ASP A 270 2.44 -3.24 -4.29
C ASP A 270 2.72 -4.14 -5.50
N ASN A 271 2.36 -5.42 -5.40
CA ASN A 271 2.54 -6.37 -6.48
C ASN A 271 1.69 -6.03 -7.71
N ALA A 272 0.44 -5.59 -7.51
CA ALA A 272 -0.44 -5.17 -8.59
C ALA A 272 0.09 -3.91 -9.31
N LEU A 273 0.51 -2.89 -8.56
CA LEU A 273 1.01 -1.64 -9.12
C LEU A 273 2.38 -1.82 -9.79
N ILE A 274 3.27 -2.64 -9.21
CA ILE A 274 4.54 -3.00 -9.86
C ILE A 274 4.24 -3.77 -11.14
N LEU A 275 3.34 -4.75 -11.12
CA LEU A 275 2.95 -5.52 -12.31
C LEU A 275 2.40 -4.62 -13.43
N ASP A 276 1.54 -3.64 -13.11
CA ASP A 276 1.03 -2.67 -14.09
C ASP A 276 2.15 -1.81 -14.70
N ALA A 277 3.09 -1.34 -13.87
CA ALA A 277 4.27 -0.58 -14.33
C ALA A 277 5.23 -1.44 -15.18
N LEU A 278 5.43 -2.71 -14.83
CA LEU A 278 6.22 -3.66 -15.62
C LEU A 278 5.58 -3.91 -16.99
N CYS A 279 4.25 -3.97 -17.07
CA CYS A 279 3.54 -4.07 -18.34
C CYS A 279 3.85 -2.88 -19.27
N ASP A 280 3.87 -1.65 -18.74
CA ASP A 280 4.27 -0.47 -19.54
C ASP A 280 5.74 -0.54 -19.96
N ALA A 281 6.62 -0.95 -19.04
CA ALA A 281 8.04 -1.10 -19.33
C ALA A 281 8.30 -2.15 -20.42
N TRP A 282 7.54 -3.26 -20.43
CA TRP A 282 7.59 -4.26 -21.48
C TRP A 282 7.15 -3.69 -22.83
N VAL A 283 6.03 -2.97 -22.89
CA VAL A 283 5.55 -2.35 -24.15
C VAL A 283 6.59 -1.42 -24.77
N ILE A 284 7.39 -0.74 -23.94
CA ILE A 284 8.41 0.21 -24.40
C ILE A 284 9.73 -0.49 -24.80
N GLY A 285 10.13 -1.54 -24.10
CA GLY A 285 11.47 -2.12 -24.22
C GLY A 285 11.56 -3.55 -24.74
N ASN A 286 10.49 -4.34 -24.62
CA ASN A 286 10.45 -5.79 -24.87
C ASN A 286 11.59 -6.58 -24.16
N ASP A 287 11.95 -6.17 -22.94
CA ASP A 287 13.05 -6.81 -22.17
C ASP A 287 12.61 -8.18 -21.59
N PRO A 288 13.28 -9.30 -21.95
CA PRO A 288 12.94 -10.62 -21.43
C PRO A 288 13.00 -10.78 -19.91
N LEU A 289 13.79 -9.96 -19.20
CA LEU A 289 13.78 -9.94 -17.73
C LEU A 289 12.43 -9.43 -17.20
N ILE A 290 11.92 -8.34 -17.79
CA ILE A 290 10.63 -7.76 -17.38
C ILE A 290 9.51 -8.76 -17.61
N LYS A 291 9.50 -9.44 -18.76
CA LYS A 291 8.53 -10.51 -19.04
C LYS A 291 8.61 -11.63 -18.00
N ASP A 292 9.81 -12.11 -17.67
CA ASP A 292 10.00 -13.13 -16.63
C ASP A 292 9.40 -12.68 -15.29
N LYS A 293 9.65 -11.43 -14.88
CA LYS A 293 9.15 -10.91 -13.61
C LYS A 293 7.63 -10.67 -13.60
N ILE A 294 7.03 -10.27 -14.72
CA ILE A 294 5.56 -10.23 -14.87
C ILE A 294 4.95 -11.62 -14.63
N PHE A 295 5.47 -12.64 -15.32
CA PHE A 295 4.96 -14.01 -15.20
C PHE A 295 5.18 -14.58 -13.80
N SER A 296 6.33 -14.31 -13.20
CA SER A 296 6.65 -14.69 -11.82
C SER A 296 5.71 -14.04 -10.81
N ALA A 297 5.44 -12.74 -10.94
CA ALA A 297 4.52 -12.01 -10.05
C ALA A 297 3.08 -12.54 -10.15
N ILE A 298 2.56 -12.78 -11.36
CA ILE A 298 1.21 -13.35 -11.53
C ILE A 298 1.12 -14.77 -10.95
N LYS A 299 2.16 -15.58 -11.17
CA LYS A 299 2.25 -16.93 -10.57
C LYS A 299 2.25 -16.85 -9.04
N TRP A 300 3.00 -15.92 -8.46
CA TRP A 300 3.05 -15.70 -7.01
C TRP A 300 1.69 -15.23 -6.48
N LEU A 301 1.07 -14.23 -7.11
CA LEU A 301 -0.28 -13.76 -6.75
C LEU A 301 -1.28 -14.93 -6.70
N LYS A 302 -1.29 -15.76 -7.76
CA LYS A 302 -2.16 -16.94 -7.85
C LYS A 302 -1.89 -17.97 -6.75
N LYS A 303 -0.61 -18.23 -6.45
CA LYS A 303 -0.21 -19.29 -5.51
C LYS A 303 -0.39 -18.86 -4.05
N GLU A 304 -0.04 -17.62 -3.74
CA GLU A 304 0.16 -17.19 -2.36
C GLU A 304 -1.00 -16.34 -1.82
N LEU A 305 -1.63 -15.50 -2.66
CA LEU A 305 -2.68 -14.57 -2.22
C LEU A 305 -4.09 -14.91 -2.73
N LYS A 306 -4.22 -15.69 -3.81
CA LYS A 306 -5.55 -16.05 -4.33
C LYS A 306 -6.29 -16.95 -3.33
N THR A 307 -7.53 -16.60 -3.08
CA THR A 307 -8.52 -17.37 -2.33
C THR A 307 -9.11 -18.51 -3.16
N ASP A 308 -9.76 -19.46 -2.49
CA ASP A 308 -10.47 -20.56 -3.16
C ASP A 308 -11.63 -20.06 -4.03
N ASP A 309 -12.27 -18.95 -3.64
CA ASP A 309 -13.42 -18.37 -4.34
C ASP A 309 -13.05 -17.36 -5.43
N GLY A 310 -11.78 -16.94 -5.54
CA GLY A 310 -11.28 -16.18 -6.70
C GLY A 310 -10.65 -14.83 -6.39
N LYS A 311 -10.97 -14.21 -5.25
CA LYS A 311 -10.39 -12.94 -4.76
C LYS A 311 -8.95 -13.11 -4.30
N TYR A 312 -8.31 -12.02 -3.90
CA TYR A 312 -6.96 -12.01 -3.34
C TYR A 312 -6.95 -11.40 -1.93
N TYR A 313 -6.24 -12.08 -1.03
CA TYR A 313 -5.90 -11.60 0.30
C TYR A 313 -4.99 -10.37 0.25
N SER A 314 -5.03 -9.55 1.30
CA SER A 314 -4.39 -8.24 1.32
C SER A 314 -2.87 -8.31 1.37
N SER A 315 -2.30 -9.18 2.21
CA SER A 315 -0.85 -9.21 2.44
C SER A 315 -0.30 -10.48 3.09
N ILE A 316 1.03 -10.60 3.06
CA ILE A 316 1.83 -11.55 3.83
C ILE A 316 2.77 -10.77 4.74
N ASP A 317 2.80 -11.15 6.02
CA ASP A 317 3.61 -10.56 7.08
C ASP A 317 5.12 -10.58 6.75
N ALA A 318 5.83 -9.52 7.15
CA ALA A 318 7.29 -9.48 7.11
C ALA A 318 7.92 -10.43 8.14
N ASP A 319 7.28 -10.60 9.30
CA ASP A 319 7.80 -11.40 10.40
C ASP A 319 7.43 -12.88 10.22
N SER A 320 8.42 -13.75 10.39
CA SER A 320 8.25 -15.18 10.52
C SER A 320 8.76 -15.60 11.90
N ASN A 321 7.85 -16.05 12.76
CA ASN A 321 8.15 -16.39 14.16
C ASN A 321 8.87 -15.25 14.92
N GLY A 322 8.43 -14.00 14.69
CA GLY A 322 8.98 -12.80 15.32
C GLY A 322 10.33 -12.31 14.74
N ILE A 323 10.80 -12.91 13.65
CA ILE A 323 12.02 -12.51 12.94
C ILE A 323 11.65 -11.96 11.57
N GLU A 324 11.98 -10.69 11.31
CA GLU A 324 11.77 -10.08 9.99
C GLU A 324 12.54 -10.86 8.93
N GLY A 325 11.86 -11.24 7.84
CA GLY A 325 12.48 -11.95 6.73
C GLY A 325 12.87 -13.40 7.04
N GLY A 326 12.55 -13.94 8.22
CA GLY A 326 12.99 -15.28 8.66
C GLY A 326 12.61 -16.42 7.70
N TYR A 327 11.48 -16.30 7.00
CA TYR A 327 11.06 -17.25 5.96
C TYR A 327 11.88 -17.12 4.66
N TYR A 328 12.33 -15.91 4.33
CA TYR A 328 12.95 -15.58 3.05
C TYR A 328 14.48 -15.68 3.06
N THR A 329 15.12 -15.66 4.22
CA THR A 329 16.58 -15.82 4.34
C THR A 329 16.98 -17.28 4.49
N PHE A 330 18.27 -17.57 4.43
CA PHE A 330 18.85 -18.89 4.70
C PHE A 330 20.17 -18.75 5.45
N SER A 331 20.54 -19.72 6.26
CA SER A 331 21.94 -19.85 6.69
C SER A 331 22.80 -20.49 5.60
N LYS A 332 24.13 -20.34 5.71
CA LYS A 332 25.07 -20.99 4.78
C LYS A 332 24.90 -22.51 4.79
N ASP A 333 24.85 -23.09 5.99
CA ASP A 333 24.65 -24.52 6.19
C ASP A 333 23.33 -25.03 5.57
N GLU A 334 22.26 -24.22 5.58
CA GLU A 334 21.00 -24.60 4.92
C GLU A 334 21.20 -24.72 3.41
N ILE A 335 21.80 -23.71 2.77
CA ILE A 335 22.02 -23.71 1.31
C ILE A 335 22.93 -24.89 0.90
N GLU A 336 24.01 -25.13 1.64
CA GLU A 336 24.95 -26.24 1.39
C GLU A 336 24.31 -27.63 1.56
N LYS A 337 23.29 -27.76 2.43
CA LYS A 337 22.52 -29.01 2.58
C LYS A 337 21.51 -29.23 1.47
N ILE A 338 20.94 -28.15 0.91
CA ILE A 338 19.88 -28.23 -0.10
C ILE A 338 20.47 -28.48 -1.50
N LEU A 339 21.60 -27.85 -1.80
CA LEU A 339 22.18 -27.82 -3.15
C LEU A 339 23.36 -28.79 -3.28
N THR A 340 23.47 -29.43 -4.44
CA THR A 340 24.70 -30.17 -4.79
C THR A 340 25.86 -29.19 -5.03
N THR A 341 27.11 -29.67 -5.03
CA THR A 341 28.29 -28.83 -5.27
C THR A 341 28.21 -28.05 -6.60
N ASP A 342 27.72 -28.68 -7.67
CA ASP A 342 27.56 -28.01 -8.97
C ASP A 342 26.44 -26.96 -8.95
N GLU A 343 25.34 -27.24 -8.27
CA GLU A 343 24.23 -26.30 -8.10
C GLU A 343 24.65 -25.10 -7.23
N LEU A 344 25.42 -25.33 -6.18
CA LEU A 344 25.96 -24.30 -5.32
C LEU A 344 26.91 -23.37 -6.09
N ASN A 345 27.76 -23.92 -6.95
CA ASN A 345 28.63 -23.13 -7.83
C ASN A 345 27.81 -22.26 -8.78
N THR A 346 26.79 -22.82 -9.44
CA THR A 346 25.86 -22.05 -10.30
C THR A 346 25.15 -20.96 -9.51
N PHE A 347 24.66 -21.27 -8.32
CA PHE A 347 23.99 -20.32 -7.44
C PHE A 347 24.93 -19.16 -7.06
N HIS A 348 26.17 -19.42 -6.64
CA HIS A 348 27.11 -18.36 -6.29
C HIS A 348 27.59 -17.52 -7.48
N LEU A 349 27.63 -18.10 -8.69
CA LEU A 349 27.94 -17.36 -9.91
C LEU A 349 26.83 -16.36 -10.25
N GLN A 350 25.57 -16.80 -10.13
CA GLN A 350 24.42 -16.03 -10.62
C GLN A 350 23.62 -15.34 -9.51
N CYS A 351 23.93 -15.55 -8.24
CA CYS A 351 23.25 -14.91 -7.11
C CYS A 351 24.25 -14.30 -6.14
N GLN A 352 23.84 -13.21 -5.50
CA GLN A 352 24.47 -12.67 -4.31
C GLN A 352 23.70 -13.15 -3.08
N SER A 353 24.41 -13.70 -2.10
CA SER A 353 23.87 -13.92 -0.76
C SER A 353 24.23 -12.72 0.11
N LEU A 354 23.26 -11.87 0.42
CA LEU A 354 23.48 -10.68 1.24
C LEU A 354 23.14 -10.99 2.70
N GLN A 355 24.07 -10.71 3.61
CA GLN A 355 23.81 -10.82 5.05
C GLN A 355 22.84 -9.71 5.48
N ILE A 356 21.79 -10.09 6.20
CA ILE A 356 20.85 -9.15 6.84
C ILE A 356 21.20 -8.98 8.33
N GLU A 357 20.44 -8.18 9.08
CA GLU A 357 20.79 -7.74 10.45
C GLU A 357 21.17 -8.87 11.44
N ASN A 358 20.69 -10.10 11.23
CA ASN A 358 21.07 -11.26 12.03
C ASN A 358 22.33 -11.96 11.47
N GLU A 359 23.32 -12.24 12.35
CA GLU A 359 24.68 -12.67 11.97
C GLU A 359 24.76 -13.96 11.12
N ASP A 360 23.71 -14.76 11.00
CA ASP A 360 23.70 -16.00 10.19
C ASP A 360 22.58 -16.08 9.13
N GLN A 361 21.94 -14.96 8.79
CA GLN A 361 20.85 -14.92 7.81
C GLN A 361 21.27 -14.24 6.51
N TYR A 362 21.14 -14.97 5.41
CA TYR A 362 21.48 -14.52 4.08
C TYR A 362 20.27 -14.49 3.16
N PHE A 363 20.03 -13.35 2.53
CA PHE A 363 18.99 -13.17 1.54
C PHE A 363 19.55 -13.33 0.11
N PRO A 364 19.02 -14.28 -0.69
CA PRO A 364 19.42 -14.46 -2.08
C PRO A 364 18.93 -13.35 -3.00
N ILE A 365 19.83 -12.81 -3.82
CA ILE A 365 19.54 -11.78 -4.84
C ILE A 365 20.07 -12.27 -6.18
N GLU A 366 19.22 -12.35 -7.19
CA GLU A 366 19.61 -12.75 -8.55
C GLU A 366 20.51 -11.67 -9.19
N ARG A 367 21.67 -12.07 -9.72
CA ARG A 367 22.59 -11.23 -10.48
C ARG A 367 22.36 -11.47 -11.96
N GLY A 368 21.74 -10.53 -12.68
CA GLY A 368 21.84 -10.57 -14.13
C GLY A 368 20.88 -9.69 -14.93
N LYS A 369 21.44 -8.91 -15.85
CA LYS A 369 20.72 -8.38 -17.03
C LYS A 369 20.47 -9.46 -18.08
N HIS A 370 21.41 -10.40 -18.24
CA HIS A 370 21.46 -11.29 -19.39
C HIS A 370 21.94 -12.70 -19.01
N LEU A 371 21.10 -13.43 -18.29
CA LEU A 371 21.29 -14.88 -18.11
C LEU A 371 21.02 -15.62 -19.41
N SER A 372 21.90 -16.58 -19.76
CA SER A 372 21.65 -17.50 -20.87
C SER A 372 20.41 -18.36 -20.56
N GLU A 373 19.76 -18.90 -21.60
CA GLU A 373 18.58 -19.78 -21.42
C GLU A 373 18.91 -20.99 -20.54
N LYS A 374 20.12 -21.55 -20.67
CA LYS A 374 20.62 -22.63 -19.83
C LYS A 374 20.73 -22.20 -18.37
N ASP A 375 21.36 -21.06 -18.09
CA ASP A 375 21.52 -20.56 -16.72
C ASP A 375 20.16 -20.27 -16.07
N ARG A 376 19.21 -19.71 -16.82
CA ARG A 376 17.82 -19.51 -16.35
C ARG A 376 17.16 -20.84 -15.98
N MET A 377 17.29 -21.86 -16.82
CA MET A 377 16.70 -23.17 -16.55
C MET A 377 17.34 -23.84 -15.32
N ASP A 378 18.65 -23.75 -15.18
CA ASP A 378 19.36 -24.36 -14.05
C ASP A 378 19.06 -23.61 -12.74
N LEU A 379 19.01 -22.27 -12.77
CA LEU A 379 18.53 -21.47 -11.63
C LEU A 379 17.09 -21.77 -11.27
N GLY A 380 16.20 -21.97 -12.24
CA GLY A 380 14.81 -22.35 -11.97
C GLY A 380 14.70 -23.65 -11.16
N LYS A 381 15.57 -24.64 -11.40
CA LYS A 381 15.63 -25.88 -10.60
C LYS A 381 16.17 -25.62 -9.19
N ILE A 382 17.22 -24.80 -9.07
CA ILE A 382 17.81 -24.40 -7.79
C ILE A 382 16.78 -23.66 -6.93
N PHE A 383 16.14 -22.63 -7.48
CA PHE A 383 15.10 -21.85 -6.81
C PHE A 383 13.93 -22.72 -6.41
N LYS A 384 13.53 -23.68 -7.24
CA LYS A 384 12.50 -24.66 -6.84
C LYS A 384 12.89 -25.47 -5.61
N LYS A 385 14.13 -25.97 -5.51
CA LYS A 385 14.61 -26.69 -4.32
C LYS A 385 14.62 -25.80 -3.08
N LEU A 386 15.04 -24.54 -3.22
CA LEU A 386 15.05 -23.56 -2.14
C LEU A 386 13.62 -23.21 -1.67
N ASP A 387 12.67 -23.03 -2.60
CA ASP A 387 11.26 -22.78 -2.30
C ASP A 387 10.61 -23.98 -1.58
N ASP A 388 10.84 -25.20 -2.09
CA ASP A 388 10.34 -26.44 -1.49
C ASP A 388 10.90 -26.63 -0.05
N TYR A 389 12.16 -26.22 0.19
CA TYR A 389 12.76 -26.21 1.52
C TYR A 389 12.12 -25.16 2.44
N ARG A 390 11.96 -23.90 1.99
CA ARG A 390 11.28 -22.85 2.77
C ARG A 390 9.92 -23.33 3.24
N TRP A 391 9.12 -23.86 2.32
CA TRP A 391 7.77 -24.36 2.60
C TRP A 391 7.74 -25.48 3.65
N SER A 392 8.72 -26.37 3.62
CA SER A 392 8.71 -27.58 4.46
C SER A 392 9.40 -27.41 5.81
N ASN A 393 10.30 -26.43 5.96
CA ASN A 393 11.19 -26.32 7.12
C ASN A 393 11.12 -24.98 7.84
N LYS A 394 10.53 -23.95 7.24
CA LYS A 394 10.44 -22.60 7.85
C LYS A 394 9.01 -22.30 8.27
N PHE A 395 8.89 -21.48 9.32
CA PHE A 395 7.59 -20.96 9.72
C PHE A 395 7.09 -20.02 8.63
N TYR A 396 6.00 -20.39 7.98
CA TYR A 396 5.42 -19.54 6.95
C TYR A 396 4.88 -18.25 7.60
N PRO A 397 5.14 -17.05 7.03
CA PRO A 397 4.66 -15.80 7.61
C PRO A 397 3.13 -15.73 7.60
N THR A 398 2.54 -15.03 8.56
CA THR A 398 1.08 -14.95 8.66
C THR A 398 0.50 -14.26 7.43
N LYS A 399 -0.57 -14.82 6.85
CA LYS A 399 -1.34 -14.15 5.80
C LYS A 399 -2.39 -13.26 6.43
N ASN A 400 -2.45 -12.00 6.02
CA ASN A 400 -3.58 -11.15 6.34
C ASN A 400 -4.71 -11.45 5.36
N THR A 401 -5.77 -12.09 5.87
CA THR A 401 -6.88 -12.59 5.06
C THR A 401 -7.94 -11.53 4.74
N ASN A 402 -7.68 -10.26 5.04
CA ASN A 402 -8.53 -9.15 4.63
C ASN A 402 -8.70 -9.16 3.09
N ILE A 403 -9.92 -8.94 2.64
CA ILE A 403 -10.25 -8.71 1.25
C ILE A 403 -10.55 -7.23 1.10
N ILE A 404 -9.65 -6.51 0.43
CA ILE A 404 -9.77 -5.08 0.16
C ILE A 404 -10.10 -4.91 -1.32
N LEU A 405 -11.24 -4.29 -1.62
CA LEU A 405 -11.73 -4.25 -2.98
C LEU A 405 -10.85 -3.39 -3.88
N SER A 406 -10.50 -2.17 -3.46
CA SER A 406 -9.60 -1.31 -4.23
C SER A 406 -8.32 -2.04 -4.66
N TRP A 407 -7.72 -2.85 -3.79
CA TRP A 407 -6.50 -3.62 -4.09
C TRP A 407 -6.75 -4.76 -5.07
N ASN A 408 -7.91 -5.42 -4.95
CA ASN A 408 -8.35 -6.42 -5.94
C ASN A 408 -8.66 -5.76 -7.30
N GLY A 409 -9.19 -4.53 -7.34
CA GLY A 409 -9.36 -3.74 -8.56
C GLY A 409 -8.02 -3.42 -9.24
N MET A 410 -7.01 -3.01 -8.46
CA MET A 410 -5.64 -2.84 -8.97
C MET A 410 -5.08 -4.15 -9.53
N ALA A 411 -5.27 -5.28 -8.83
CA ALA A 411 -4.83 -6.59 -9.29
C ALA A 411 -5.54 -7.01 -10.58
N LEU A 412 -6.85 -6.78 -10.68
CA LEU A 412 -7.66 -7.04 -11.86
C LEU A 412 -7.13 -6.26 -13.06
N LYS A 413 -6.88 -4.96 -12.90
CA LYS A 413 -6.27 -4.13 -13.94
C LYS A 413 -4.94 -4.70 -14.40
N ALA A 414 -4.03 -4.95 -13.47
CA ALA A 414 -2.67 -5.39 -13.79
C ALA A 414 -2.65 -6.76 -14.49
N ILE A 415 -3.46 -7.72 -14.03
CA ILE A 415 -3.57 -9.06 -14.64
C ILE A 415 -4.25 -8.98 -16.01
N SER A 416 -5.32 -8.19 -16.16
CA SER A 416 -6.03 -8.03 -17.44
C SER A 416 -5.14 -7.37 -18.49
N LYS A 417 -4.37 -6.35 -18.10
CA LYS A 417 -3.38 -5.72 -18.97
C LYS A 417 -2.29 -6.70 -19.41
N ALA A 418 -1.79 -7.53 -18.49
CA ALA A 418 -0.84 -8.59 -18.84
C ALA A 418 -1.47 -9.62 -19.80
N ALA A 419 -2.72 -10.03 -19.57
CA ALA A 419 -3.45 -10.93 -20.47
C ALA A 419 -3.55 -10.36 -21.89
N LYS A 420 -3.90 -9.07 -22.01
CA LYS A 420 -3.97 -8.33 -23.28
C LYS A 420 -2.63 -8.27 -24.01
N ILE A 421 -1.55 -7.89 -23.31
CA ILE A 421 -0.21 -7.73 -23.88
C ILE A 421 0.37 -9.07 -24.38
N PHE A 422 0.21 -10.13 -23.59
CA PHE A 422 0.83 -11.43 -23.87
C PHE A 422 -0.08 -12.42 -24.59
N GLN A 423 -1.37 -12.11 -24.75
CA GLN A 423 -2.41 -13.01 -25.29
C GLN A 423 -2.38 -14.37 -24.57
N GLU A 424 -2.36 -14.33 -23.24
CA GLU A 424 -2.22 -15.50 -22.38
C GLU A 424 -3.54 -15.85 -21.69
N ASP A 425 -4.20 -16.91 -22.18
CA ASP A 425 -5.51 -17.36 -21.69
C ASP A 425 -5.51 -17.64 -20.17
N ARG A 426 -4.39 -18.10 -19.63
CA ARG A 426 -4.27 -18.35 -18.18
C ARG A 426 -4.40 -17.06 -17.35
N PHE A 427 -3.99 -15.91 -17.89
CA PHE A 427 -4.14 -14.62 -17.23
C PHE A 427 -5.58 -14.10 -17.39
N SER A 428 -6.18 -14.28 -18.58
CA SER A 428 -7.61 -13.96 -18.80
C SER A 428 -8.51 -14.69 -17.81
N LEU A 429 -8.29 -16.00 -17.62
CA LEU A 429 -9.07 -16.80 -16.67
C LEU A 429 -8.92 -16.33 -15.23
N LEU A 430 -7.77 -15.79 -14.84
CA LEU A 430 -7.59 -15.21 -13.51
C LEU A 430 -8.42 -13.94 -13.34
N SER A 431 -8.44 -13.06 -14.34
CA SER A 431 -9.30 -11.87 -14.35
C SER A 431 -10.78 -12.23 -14.30
N GLU A 432 -11.22 -13.21 -15.11
CA GLU A 432 -12.60 -13.71 -15.11
C GLU A 432 -13.03 -14.24 -13.76
N ASN A 433 -12.23 -15.12 -13.15
CA ASN A 433 -12.55 -15.66 -11.82
C ASN A 433 -12.59 -14.57 -10.75
N LEU A 434 -11.71 -13.56 -10.85
CA LEU A 434 -11.70 -12.45 -9.91
C LEU A 434 -12.97 -11.61 -10.05
N ILE A 435 -13.37 -11.27 -11.28
CA ILE A 435 -14.63 -10.56 -11.56
C ILE A 435 -15.80 -11.35 -11.00
N GLU A 436 -15.99 -12.61 -11.42
CA GLU A 436 -17.08 -13.48 -10.95
C GLU A 436 -17.15 -13.55 -9.41
N SER A 437 -15.99 -13.67 -8.77
CA SER A 437 -15.89 -13.72 -7.31
C SER A 437 -16.30 -12.43 -6.62
N ILE A 438 -15.87 -11.28 -7.16
CA ILE A 438 -16.27 -9.95 -6.66
C ILE A 438 -17.78 -9.76 -6.84
N LEU A 439 -18.32 -10.10 -8.02
CA LEU A 439 -19.75 -9.93 -8.33
C LEU A 439 -20.64 -10.82 -7.44
N LYS A 440 -20.25 -12.08 -7.24
CA LYS A 440 -21.02 -13.05 -6.45
C LYS A 440 -21.25 -12.60 -5.00
N ASP A 441 -20.19 -12.10 -4.36
CA ASP A 441 -20.24 -11.81 -2.93
C ASP A 441 -20.68 -10.37 -2.63
N ASN A 442 -20.40 -9.42 -3.53
CA ASN A 442 -20.58 -7.99 -3.23
C ASN A 442 -21.71 -7.32 -4.04
N ILE A 443 -22.30 -7.99 -5.03
CA ILE A 443 -23.31 -7.37 -5.94
C ILE A 443 -24.67 -8.08 -5.85
N SER A 444 -24.87 -8.96 -4.87
CA SER A 444 -26.17 -9.63 -4.67
C SER A 444 -27.29 -8.73 -4.09
N GLN A 445 -27.01 -7.44 -3.81
CA GLN A 445 -28.02 -6.45 -3.39
C GLN A 445 -27.73 -5.06 -3.99
N LEU A 446 -28.03 -4.90 -5.28
CA LEU A 446 -28.16 -3.59 -5.94
C LEU A 446 -29.43 -2.87 -5.44
N ASP A 447 -29.47 -2.54 -4.14
CA ASP A 447 -30.35 -1.49 -3.65
C ASP A 447 -29.48 -0.26 -3.38
N LYS A 448 -29.97 0.93 -3.73
CA LYS A 448 -29.18 2.17 -3.88
C LYS A 448 -28.34 2.60 -2.65
N ASP A 449 -28.54 1.94 -1.51
CA ASP A 449 -27.86 2.19 -0.24
C ASP A 449 -26.79 1.13 0.13
N ASN A 450 -26.63 0.05 -0.65
CA ASN A 450 -25.97 -1.20 -0.21
C ASN A 450 -24.91 -1.78 -1.15
N LEU A 451 -24.21 -0.98 -1.96
CA LEU A 451 -22.96 -1.47 -2.54
C LEU A 451 -21.86 -1.51 -1.46
N CYS A 452 -21.94 -2.52 -0.59
CA CYS A 452 -20.95 -2.79 0.44
C CYS A 452 -19.93 -3.76 -0.12
N LEU A 453 -18.81 -3.20 -0.58
CA LEU A 453 -17.70 -3.96 -1.15
C LEU A 453 -16.58 -4.11 -0.11
N THR A 454 -16.89 -4.62 1.09
CA THR A 454 -15.83 -4.91 2.09
C THR A 454 -16.23 -6.10 2.97
N ASN A 455 -15.22 -6.74 3.57
CA ASN A 455 -15.35 -7.81 4.56
C ASN A 455 -16.08 -7.38 5.86
N ASN A 456 -16.40 -6.09 6.02
CA ASN A 456 -17.01 -5.50 7.21
C ASN A 456 -17.90 -4.32 6.79
N ASP A 457 -19.21 -4.53 6.76
CA ASP A 457 -20.33 -3.69 6.25
C ASP A 457 -20.39 -2.18 6.61
N LYS A 458 -19.33 -1.57 7.13
CA LYS A 458 -19.37 -0.28 7.85
C LYS A 458 -18.75 0.89 7.10
N HIS A 459 -17.65 0.72 6.35
CA HIS A 459 -16.92 1.83 5.73
C HIS A 459 -16.74 1.63 4.22
N ILE A 460 -16.99 2.71 3.45
CA ILE A 460 -16.99 2.73 1.98
C ILE A 460 -16.20 3.96 1.54
N PHE A 461 -15.23 3.74 0.65
CA PHE A 461 -14.33 4.79 0.15
C PHE A 461 -14.39 4.89 -1.37
N ILE A 462 -14.06 6.07 -1.92
CA ILE A 462 -14.01 6.26 -3.37
C ILE A 462 -13.02 5.31 -4.06
N ASP A 463 -11.92 4.97 -3.38
CA ASP A 463 -10.90 4.06 -3.90
C ASP A 463 -11.50 2.71 -4.33
N ASP A 464 -12.43 2.18 -3.55
CA ASP A 464 -13.05 0.88 -3.85
C ASP A 464 -13.79 0.92 -5.19
N TYR A 465 -14.50 2.01 -5.48
CA TYR A 465 -15.16 2.21 -6.76
C TYR A 465 -14.16 2.49 -7.88
N ALA A 466 -13.30 3.50 -7.69
CA ALA A 466 -12.42 4.00 -8.73
C ALA A 466 -11.49 2.90 -9.26
N PHE A 467 -10.86 2.13 -8.37
CA PHE A 467 -9.95 1.06 -8.77
C PHE A 467 -10.68 -0.17 -9.34
N LEU A 468 -11.88 -0.49 -8.85
CA LEU A 468 -12.67 -1.59 -9.42
C LEU A 468 -13.13 -1.25 -10.84
N ILE A 469 -13.66 -0.05 -11.05
CA ILE A 469 -14.12 0.42 -12.35
C ILE A 469 -12.95 0.50 -13.34
N ASP A 470 -11.78 1.01 -12.93
CA ASP A 470 -10.59 1.02 -13.80
C ASP A 470 -10.13 -0.41 -14.16
N GLY A 471 -10.26 -1.37 -13.24
CA GLY A 471 -10.03 -2.79 -13.50
C GLY A 471 -11.02 -3.38 -14.51
N PHE A 472 -12.31 -3.07 -14.40
CA PHE A 472 -13.33 -3.51 -15.36
C PHE A 472 -13.10 -2.92 -16.74
N ILE A 473 -12.75 -1.63 -16.84
CA ILE A 473 -12.45 -1.00 -18.13
C ILE A 473 -11.25 -1.70 -18.79
N GLU A 474 -10.17 -1.94 -18.06
CA GLU A 474 -8.98 -2.63 -18.60
C GLU A 474 -9.31 -4.06 -19.06
N TYR A 475 -10.18 -4.78 -18.34
CA TYR A 475 -10.68 -6.08 -18.77
C TYR A 475 -11.53 -5.98 -20.05
N LEU A 476 -12.50 -5.06 -20.10
CA LEU A 476 -13.41 -4.85 -21.23
C LEU A 476 -12.67 -4.43 -22.50
N GLU A 477 -11.58 -3.68 -22.39
CA GLU A 477 -10.71 -3.32 -23.52
C GLU A 477 -10.04 -4.54 -24.18
N TYR A 478 -9.94 -5.66 -23.47
CA TYR A 478 -9.40 -6.92 -23.97
C TYR A 478 -10.49 -7.92 -24.34
N ARG A 479 -11.48 -8.11 -23.45
CA ARG A 479 -12.57 -9.07 -23.59
C ARG A 479 -13.89 -8.38 -23.24
N TRP A 480 -14.62 -8.01 -24.30
CA TRP A 480 -15.89 -7.31 -24.18
C TRP A 480 -16.99 -8.19 -23.58
N ASP A 481 -17.77 -7.61 -22.65
CA ASP A 481 -18.94 -8.20 -22.00
C ASP A 481 -19.98 -7.09 -21.76
N ASP A 482 -21.16 -7.22 -22.36
CA ASP A 482 -22.21 -6.19 -22.31
C ASP A 482 -22.82 -6.02 -20.91
N GLU A 483 -22.90 -7.10 -20.13
CA GLU A 483 -23.43 -7.07 -18.77
C GLU A 483 -22.44 -6.36 -17.84
N LEU A 484 -21.16 -6.72 -17.93
CA LEU A 484 -20.10 -6.06 -17.17
C LEU A 484 -19.95 -4.60 -17.56
N TYR A 485 -20.08 -4.26 -18.85
CA TYR A 485 -20.06 -2.86 -19.30
C TYR A 485 -21.21 -2.05 -18.71
N SER A 486 -22.43 -2.61 -18.74
CA SER A 486 -23.62 -1.95 -18.16
C SER A 486 -23.44 -1.72 -16.66
N LEU A 487 -22.94 -2.73 -15.94
CA LEU A 487 -22.60 -2.61 -14.52
C LEU A 487 -21.49 -1.56 -14.27
N THR A 488 -20.48 -1.50 -15.14
CA THR A 488 -19.39 -0.51 -15.03
C THR A 488 -19.94 0.92 -15.08
N LEU A 489 -20.93 1.19 -15.95
CA LEU A 489 -21.62 2.49 -15.99
C LEU A 489 -22.47 2.74 -14.75
N GLU A 490 -23.19 1.74 -14.26
CA GLU A 490 -23.99 1.85 -13.04
C GLU A 490 -23.11 2.21 -11.83
N LEU A 491 -22.01 1.47 -11.62
CA LEU A 491 -21.04 1.73 -10.56
C LEU A 491 -20.41 3.12 -10.69
N THR A 492 -20.15 3.59 -11.91
CA THR A 492 -19.62 4.94 -12.16
C THR A 492 -20.61 6.01 -11.71
N ASN A 493 -21.89 5.86 -12.04
CA ASN A 493 -22.93 6.80 -11.60
C ASN A 493 -23.10 6.76 -10.07
N THR A 494 -23.08 5.58 -9.46
CA THR A 494 -23.10 5.45 -8.00
C THR A 494 -21.90 6.12 -7.35
N MET A 495 -20.69 5.97 -7.90
CA MET A 495 -19.51 6.66 -7.40
C MET A 495 -19.68 8.19 -7.44
N ILE A 496 -20.23 8.74 -8.54
CA ILE A 496 -20.54 10.17 -8.65
C ILE A 496 -21.56 10.56 -7.58
N ASP A 497 -22.69 9.86 -7.48
CA ASP A 497 -23.77 10.19 -6.55
C ASP A 497 -23.32 10.18 -5.08
N LEU A 498 -22.45 9.24 -4.70
CA LEU A 498 -22.01 9.06 -3.32
C LEU A 498 -20.87 10.01 -2.91
N PHE A 499 -19.95 10.33 -3.82
CA PHE A 499 -18.70 11.00 -3.48
C PHE A 499 -18.53 12.39 -4.10
N TRP A 500 -19.28 12.77 -5.13
CA TRP A 500 -19.11 14.06 -5.79
C TRP A 500 -19.53 15.24 -4.91
N ASP A 501 -18.64 16.21 -4.77
CA ASP A 501 -18.92 17.52 -4.20
C ASP A 501 -19.03 18.56 -5.30
N HIS A 502 -20.19 19.24 -5.38
CA HIS A 502 -20.46 20.27 -6.38
C HIS A 502 -19.53 21.50 -6.32
N LYS A 503 -18.68 21.62 -5.29
CA LYS A 503 -17.73 22.73 -5.15
C LYS A 503 -16.31 22.38 -5.55
N GLU A 504 -15.85 21.19 -5.20
CA GLU A 504 -14.41 20.88 -5.10
C GLU A 504 -14.13 19.40 -5.46
N GLY A 505 -15.01 18.73 -6.22
CA GLY A 505 -14.82 17.36 -6.71
C GLY A 505 -15.03 16.26 -5.67
N PHE A 506 -14.32 15.13 -5.77
CA PHE A 506 -14.64 13.95 -4.95
C PHE A 506 -14.19 13.99 -3.48
N TRP A 507 -15.08 13.60 -2.58
CA TRP A 507 -14.76 13.21 -1.20
C TRP A 507 -14.13 11.82 -1.14
N PHE A 508 -13.26 11.57 -0.16
CA PHE A 508 -12.69 10.25 0.06
C PHE A 508 -13.69 9.28 0.72
N ASN A 509 -14.39 9.74 1.76
CA ASN A 509 -15.43 8.95 2.44
C ASN A 509 -16.81 9.23 1.91
N TYR A 510 -17.68 8.23 2.06
CA TYR A 510 -19.11 8.42 1.88
C TYR A 510 -19.66 9.49 2.84
N ARG A 511 -20.43 10.44 2.28
CA ARG A 511 -20.71 11.75 2.84
C ARG A 511 -21.46 11.78 4.19
N ASP A 512 -22.03 10.68 4.67
CA ASP A 512 -22.98 10.72 5.81
C ASP A 512 -22.81 9.61 6.87
N ARG A 513 -21.69 8.87 6.91
CA ARG A 513 -21.54 7.72 7.86
C ARG A 513 -20.84 8.03 9.19
N ASP A 514 -19.71 8.73 9.19
CA ASP A 514 -18.91 8.96 10.41
C ASP A 514 -18.67 10.46 10.70
N LYS A 515 -18.72 10.86 11.97
CA LYS A 515 -18.32 12.19 12.44
C LYS A 515 -16.80 12.28 12.56
N LEU A 516 -16.14 12.41 11.41
CA LEU A 516 -14.70 12.60 11.33
C LEU A 516 -14.30 14.06 11.63
N LEU A 517 -13.03 14.28 11.95
CA LEU A 517 -12.43 15.61 12.11
C LEU A 517 -12.67 16.50 10.87
N PHE A 518 -12.47 15.91 9.69
CA PHE A 518 -12.89 16.44 8.39
C PHE A 518 -13.01 15.25 7.42
N ASN A 519 -13.77 15.40 6.33
CA ASN A 519 -13.75 14.41 5.25
C ASN A 519 -12.64 14.79 4.27
N PRO A 520 -11.54 14.02 4.14
CA PRO A 520 -10.45 14.41 3.26
C PRO A 520 -10.83 14.31 1.79
N LYS A 521 -10.20 15.15 0.97
CA LYS A 521 -10.07 14.94 -0.48
C LYS A 521 -8.62 14.56 -0.75
N ILE A 522 -8.37 13.27 -0.94
CA ILE A 522 -7.01 12.75 -1.12
C ILE A 522 -6.64 12.94 -2.58
N VAL A 523 -5.94 14.02 -2.91
CA VAL A 523 -5.53 14.38 -4.28
C VAL A 523 -4.07 14.08 -4.59
N PHE A 524 -3.36 13.48 -3.65
CA PHE A 524 -1.96 13.08 -3.76
C PHE A 524 -1.83 11.57 -3.61
N ASP A 525 -0.78 11.00 -4.22
CA ASP A 525 -0.48 9.58 -4.09
C ASP A 525 0.18 9.28 -2.72
N GLU A 526 -0.18 8.15 -2.13
CA GLU A 526 0.50 7.60 -0.96
C GLU A 526 1.25 6.31 -1.35
N SER A 527 1.08 5.22 -0.59
CA SER A 527 1.54 3.88 -1.01
C SER A 527 0.78 3.37 -2.24
N THR A 528 -0.40 3.93 -2.51
CA THR A 528 -1.23 3.68 -3.68
C THR A 528 -1.53 5.01 -4.40
N PRO A 529 -1.85 4.99 -5.71
CA PRO A 529 -2.38 6.17 -6.37
C PRO A 529 -3.64 6.68 -5.66
N SER A 530 -3.90 7.97 -5.75
CA SER A 530 -5.14 8.54 -5.24
C SER A 530 -6.36 8.00 -6.00
N GLY A 531 -7.37 7.47 -5.30
CA GLY A 531 -8.65 7.11 -5.94
C GLY A 531 -9.37 8.30 -6.57
N TYR A 532 -9.13 9.53 -6.09
CA TYR A 532 -9.61 10.76 -6.75
C TYR A 532 -9.04 10.88 -8.16
N ALA A 533 -7.72 10.69 -8.32
CA ALA A 533 -7.07 10.74 -9.62
C ALA A 533 -7.52 9.59 -10.53
N ILE A 534 -7.70 8.39 -9.98
CA ILE A 534 -8.22 7.25 -10.73
C ILE A 534 -9.67 7.46 -11.16
N ALA A 535 -10.52 8.06 -10.32
CA ALA A 535 -11.89 8.41 -10.68
C ALA A 535 -11.92 9.35 -11.88
N ILE A 536 -11.05 10.37 -11.93
CA ILE A 536 -10.91 11.25 -13.11
C ILE A 536 -10.50 10.46 -14.35
N ILE A 537 -9.53 9.56 -14.24
CA ILE A 537 -9.09 8.70 -15.36
C ILE A 537 -10.26 7.84 -15.86
N VAL A 538 -11.01 7.23 -14.95
CA VAL A 538 -12.18 6.40 -15.24
C VAL A 538 -13.26 7.21 -15.96
N LEU A 539 -13.63 8.38 -15.43
CA LEU A 539 -14.62 9.27 -16.04
C LEU A 539 -14.19 9.72 -17.43
N THR A 540 -12.90 10.07 -17.60
CA THR A 540 -12.37 10.45 -18.91
C THR A 540 -12.47 9.29 -19.91
N LYS A 541 -12.04 8.08 -19.52
CA LYS A 541 -12.11 6.88 -20.37
C LYS A 541 -13.56 6.56 -20.75
N LEU A 542 -14.47 6.51 -19.78
CA LEU A 542 -15.88 6.18 -20.03
C LEU A 542 -16.61 7.29 -20.78
N GLY A 543 -16.29 8.55 -20.53
CA GLY A 543 -16.82 9.68 -21.30
C GLY A 543 -16.49 9.56 -22.79
N ILE A 544 -15.28 9.09 -23.13
CA ILE A 544 -14.89 8.80 -24.51
C ILE A 544 -15.58 7.53 -25.03
N ILE A 545 -15.51 6.41 -24.29
CA ILE A 545 -16.04 5.10 -24.72
C ILE A 545 -17.56 5.14 -24.91
N ALA A 546 -18.28 5.79 -23.98
CA ALA A 546 -19.74 5.89 -23.98
C ALA A 546 -20.27 7.13 -24.71
N ALA A 547 -19.39 8.01 -25.21
CA ALA A 547 -19.75 9.34 -25.73
C ALA A 547 -20.62 10.14 -24.74
N ASN A 548 -20.32 10.03 -23.44
CA ASN A 548 -21.06 10.70 -22.37
C ASN A 548 -20.38 12.03 -22.00
N SER A 549 -20.95 13.15 -22.45
CA SER A 549 -20.40 14.48 -22.16
C SER A 549 -20.43 14.84 -20.69
N GLN A 550 -21.37 14.30 -19.91
CA GLN A 550 -21.45 14.56 -18.46
C GLN A 550 -20.26 13.98 -17.69
N TYR A 551 -19.62 12.92 -18.20
CA TYR A 551 -18.39 12.40 -17.59
C TYR A 551 -17.15 13.20 -17.98
N LEU A 552 -17.22 13.97 -19.08
CA LEU A 552 -16.12 14.80 -19.57
C LEU A 552 -16.15 16.22 -19.00
N GLU A 553 -17.36 16.74 -18.74
CA GLU A 553 -17.61 17.96 -17.97
C GLU A 553 -17.34 17.74 -16.48
#